data_AF-A0AAV9DI94-F1
#
_entry.id   AF-A0AAV9DI94-F1
#
_cell.length_a   1.000
_cell.length_b   1.000
_cell.length_c   1.000
_cell.angle_alpha   90.00
_cell.angle_beta   90.00
_cell.angle_gamma   90.00
#
_symmetry.space_group_name_H-M   'P 1'
#
loop_
_entity.id
_entity.type
_entity.pdbx_description
1 polymer ?
#
loop_
_entity_poly.entity_id
_entity_poly.type
_entity_poly.pdbx_seq_one_letter_code
_entity_poly.pdbx_strand_id
1 'polypeptide(L)'
;MTVGTTVFSFVSLSAMAEGGVPPQNNQNPLFIHPKTWPSKTSSSSPPLLLHPHLTNSLIPLNSSLIPPQPQSPNTTTWSSPNNTFSFGFLPDPSNTSLFSAAVIFSPSSTPVWRAPSKSSPGSPALVDSSASIQFQSNGNLRLIDGSGSVIWQSNTSNRGVSVASLDDSGNLALKNATSTVIWDTFSNPTDTVLQSQNLTTASTLRSGPYSFSLLPSGNLTLKWNDSITYYNKLFNSSFSPNQNLTSPVLSLETNGQTTGTLFLIDASLPLPAVVAYSSNYGDASLMRFIRLDTDGNLRAYSFSKDSGSTPSAEWSVIEDQCEVFGYCGNMGVCTYNETEPVCQCPSQNFVPSDPNDPRKGCKRKQEISECPTNSNDAEIG
;
A
#
# COMPACT_ATOMS: atom_id res chain seq x y z
N MET A 1 -21.40 50.40 10.52
CA MET A 1 -22.09 49.72 11.64
C MET A 1 -22.53 48.36 11.15
N THR A 2 -22.25 47.21 11.74
CA THR A 2 -21.25 46.75 12.71
C THR A 2 -21.23 45.24 12.49
N VAL A 3 -20.04 44.65 12.49
CA VAL A 3 -19.79 43.22 12.34
C VAL A 3 -20.35 42.47 13.56
N GLY A 4 -21.04 41.36 13.34
CA GLY A 4 -21.52 40.44 14.38
C GLY A 4 -20.77 39.11 14.28
N THR A 5 -19.71 38.98 15.09
CA THR A 5 -18.89 37.78 15.25
C THR A 5 -19.59 36.82 16.20
N THR A 6 -19.91 35.60 15.77
CA THR A 6 -20.39 34.54 16.67
C THR A 6 -19.21 33.68 17.10
N VAL A 7 -18.82 33.80 18.37
CA VAL A 7 -17.85 32.95 19.05
C VAL A 7 -18.61 31.85 19.78
N PHE A 8 -18.36 30.59 19.46
CA PHE A 8 -18.77 29.46 20.30
C PHE A 8 -17.56 28.95 21.08
N SER A 9 -17.57 29.21 22.39
CA SER A 9 -16.64 28.62 23.36
C SER A 9 -17.06 27.19 23.67
N PHE A 10 -16.16 26.21 23.48
CA PHE A 10 -16.29 24.89 24.07
C PHE A 10 -15.70 24.90 25.47
N VAL A 11 -16.56 24.68 26.47
CA VAL A 11 -16.19 24.48 27.88
C VAL A 11 -15.77 23.02 28.05
N SER A 12 -14.57 22.80 28.59
CA SER A 12 -14.09 21.48 29.00
C SER A 12 -14.87 20.99 30.23
N LEU A 13 -15.33 19.74 30.22
CA LEU A 13 -15.78 19.06 31.44
C LEU A 13 -14.78 17.96 31.78
N SER A 14 -14.07 18.15 32.88
CA SER A 14 -13.26 17.16 33.60
C SER A 14 -13.91 16.96 34.97
N ALA A 15 -14.08 15.70 35.40
CA ALA A 15 -14.25 15.19 36.78
C ALA A 15 -15.23 14.00 36.77
N MET A 16 -15.15 12.96 37.59
CA MET A 16 -14.21 12.51 38.63
C MET A 16 -14.60 11.05 38.96
N ALA A 17 -13.65 10.30 39.51
CA ALA A 17 -13.81 8.95 40.02
C ALA A 17 -14.21 8.94 41.51
N GLU A 18 -15.06 7.98 41.91
CA GLU A 18 -15.26 7.41 43.26
C GLU A 18 -16.15 6.16 43.00
N GLY A 19 -15.93 4.94 43.51
CA GLY A 19 -15.46 4.50 44.81
C GLY A 19 -16.60 3.76 45.52
N GLY A 20 -16.69 2.43 45.43
CA GLY A 20 -17.76 1.65 46.09
C GLY A 20 -17.52 0.14 46.15
N VAL A 21 -17.25 -0.37 47.36
CA VAL A 21 -17.02 -1.78 47.76
C VAL A 21 -18.36 -2.50 48.05
N PRO A 22 -18.50 -3.83 47.82
CA PRO A 22 -19.79 -4.53 47.92
C PRO A 22 -20.05 -5.15 49.31
N PRO A 23 -21.30 -5.52 49.66
CA PRO A 23 -21.57 -6.29 50.86
C PRO A 23 -21.55 -7.80 50.60
N GLN A 24 -20.88 -8.53 51.50
CA GLN A 24 -21.02 -9.96 51.72
C GLN A 24 -22.22 -10.24 52.62
N ASN A 25 -23.02 -11.28 52.33
CA ASN A 25 -23.48 -12.17 53.38
C ASN A 25 -23.88 -13.57 52.90
N ASN A 26 -23.57 -14.54 53.76
CA ASN A 26 -23.67 -15.99 53.64
C ASN A 26 -25.11 -16.53 53.61
N GLN A 27 -25.32 -17.65 52.88
CA GLN A 27 -25.93 -18.90 53.40
C GLN A 27 -25.97 -20.02 52.31
N ASN A 28 -25.31 -21.15 52.60
CA ASN A 28 -25.40 -22.47 51.91
C ASN A 28 -26.58 -23.28 52.52
N PRO A 29 -26.88 -24.52 52.05
CA PRO A 29 -27.20 -24.99 50.69
C PRO A 29 -28.56 -25.74 50.67
N LEU A 30 -29.22 -25.89 49.51
CA LEU A 30 -30.44 -26.72 49.39
C LEU A 30 -30.25 -27.89 48.42
N PHE A 31 -30.60 -29.07 48.94
CA PHE A 31 -30.39 -30.40 48.40
C PHE A 31 -31.10 -30.67 47.07
N ILE A 32 -30.40 -31.44 46.23
CA ILE A 32 -30.87 -32.03 44.97
C ILE A 32 -31.68 -33.31 45.26
N HIS A 33 -32.83 -33.46 44.62
CA HIS A 33 -33.40 -34.78 44.29
C HIS A 33 -33.63 -34.89 42.76
N PRO A 34 -33.38 -36.06 42.14
CA PRO A 34 -33.24 -36.18 40.70
C PRO A 34 -34.58 -36.51 40.01
N LYS A 35 -34.86 -35.86 38.88
CA LYS A 35 -35.87 -36.35 37.92
C LYS A 35 -35.15 -37.04 36.75
N THR A 36 -35.41 -38.32 36.61
CA THR A 36 -35.00 -39.19 35.52
C THR A 36 -35.84 -38.93 34.27
N TRP A 37 -35.18 -38.77 33.11
CA TRP A 37 -35.77 -38.89 31.77
C TRP A 37 -34.84 -39.72 30.86
N PRO A 38 -35.39 -40.43 29.86
CA PRO A 38 -34.89 -41.73 29.44
C PRO A 38 -33.75 -41.69 28.40
N SER A 39 -32.94 -42.74 28.47
CA SER A 39 -31.88 -43.14 27.54
C SER A 39 -32.38 -43.37 26.10
N LYS A 40 -31.73 -42.74 25.13
CA LYS A 40 -31.75 -43.15 23.71
C LYS A 40 -30.33 -43.42 23.20
N THR A 41 -30.08 -44.72 23.03
CA THR A 41 -29.37 -45.41 21.95
C THR A 41 -28.24 -44.70 21.19
N SER A 42 -27.06 -45.32 21.29
CA SER A 42 -25.85 -45.08 20.50
C SER A 42 -26.07 -45.23 19.00
N SER A 43 -25.67 -44.21 18.24
CA SER A 43 -25.42 -44.28 16.80
C SER A 43 -23.93 -43.99 16.57
N SER A 44 -23.16 -45.04 16.30
CA SER A 44 -21.74 -44.94 15.91
C SER A 44 -21.64 -44.27 14.54
N SER A 45 -21.14 -43.04 14.51
CA SER A 45 -20.70 -42.39 13.27
C SER A 45 -19.30 -42.92 12.90
N PRO A 46 -19.02 -43.28 11.65
CA PRO A 46 -17.66 -43.64 11.25
C PRO A 46 -16.75 -42.41 11.37
N PRO A 47 -15.46 -42.59 11.72
CA PRO A 47 -14.54 -41.47 11.83
C PRO A 47 -14.36 -40.82 10.46
N LEU A 48 -14.66 -39.52 10.39
CA LEU A 48 -14.25 -38.67 9.29
C LEU A 48 -12.72 -38.71 9.22
N LEU A 49 -12.19 -39.37 8.19
CA LEU A 49 -10.81 -39.21 7.75
C LEU A 49 -10.61 -37.74 7.38
N LEU A 50 -10.10 -36.97 8.34
CA LEU A 50 -9.43 -35.70 8.06
C LEU A 50 -8.29 -36.02 7.11
N HIS A 51 -8.53 -35.84 5.82
CA HIS A 51 -7.44 -35.66 4.87
C HIS A 51 -6.74 -34.39 5.32
N PRO A 52 -5.45 -34.43 5.71
CA PRO A 52 -4.71 -33.20 5.88
C PRO A 52 -4.64 -32.60 4.47
N HIS A 53 -5.46 -31.58 4.20
CA HIS A 53 -5.15 -30.65 3.12
C HIS A 53 -3.85 -29.96 3.52
N LEU A 54 -2.73 -30.57 3.16
CA LEU A 54 -1.44 -29.91 3.08
C LEU A 54 -1.59 -28.91 1.92
N THR A 55 -2.13 -27.73 2.20
CA THR A 55 -1.92 -26.57 1.34
C THR A 55 -0.45 -26.23 1.49
N ASN A 56 0.40 -26.84 0.66
CA ASN A 56 1.81 -26.47 0.60
C ASN A 56 1.87 -25.02 0.10
N SER A 57 1.94 -24.07 1.02
CA SER A 57 2.30 -22.66 0.78
C SER A 57 3.73 -22.49 0.27
N LEU A 58 4.46 -23.60 0.20
CA LEU A 58 5.78 -23.71 -0.37
C LEU A 58 5.68 -23.87 -1.89
N ILE A 59 6.40 -23.00 -2.58
CA ILE A 59 6.57 -22.99 -4.02
C ILE A 59 7.93 -23.63 -4.32
N PRO A 60 7.97 -24.85 -4.87
CA PRO A 60 9.22 -25.55 -5.14
C PRO A 60 9.96 -24.94 -6.34
N LEU A 61 11.27 -25.16 -6.41
CA LEU A 61 12.06 -24.84 -7.60
C LEU A 61 11.47 -25.52 -8.84
N ASN A 62 11.68 -24.90 -9.99
CA ASN A 62 11.11 -25.24 -11.30
C ASN A 62 9.58 -25.05 -11.41
N SER A 63 8.97 -24.33 -10.47
CA SER A 63 7.57 -23.90 -10.61
C SER A 63 7.45 -22.76 -11.60
N SER A 64 6.32 -22.70 -12.31
CA SER A 64 6.00 -21.61 -13.23
C SER A 64 4.52 -21.27 -13.22
N LEU A 65 4.21 -20.01 -13.53
CA LEU A 65 2.86 -19.53 -13.80
C LEU A 65 2.82 -18.92 -15.20
N ILE A 66 1.64 -18.93 -15.82
CA ILE A 66 1.35 -18.26 -17.09
C ILE A 66 0.15 -17.32 -16.93
N PRO A 67 0.03 -16.27 -17.75
CA PRO A 67 -1.16 -15.41 -17.75
C PRO A 67 -2.42 -16.23 -18.04
N PRO A 68 -3.58 -15.83 -17.47
CA PRO A 68 -4.86 -16.46 -17.78
C PRO A 68 -5.15 -16.34 -19.29
N GLN A 69 -5.62 -17.44 -19.88
CA GLN A 69 -5.86 -17.53 -21.33
C GLN A 69 -7.36 -17.45 -21.62
N PRO A 70 -7.78 -16.93 -22.79
CA PRO A 70 -9.20 -16.85 -23.15
C PRO A 70 -9.94 -18.19 -23.10
N GLN A 71 -9.23 -19.29 -23.37
CA GLN A 71 -9.76 -20.66 -23.38
C GLN A 71 -9.69 -21.37 -22.03
N SER A 72 -8.94 -20.81 -21.07
CA SER A 72 -8.83 -21.31 -19.68
C SER A 72 -8.73 -20.09 -18.76
N PRO A 73 -9.87 -19.46 -18.44
CA PRO A 73 -9.88 -18.19 -17.70
C PRO A 73 -9.48 -18.34 -16.23
N ASN A 74 -9.30 -19.57 -15.74
CA ASN A 74 -8.86 -19.83 -14.37
C ASN A 74 -7.41 -19.37 -14.19
N THR A 75 -7.23 -18.34 -13.38
CA THR A 75 -5.91 -17.82 -12.99
C THR A 75 -5.19 -18.84 -12.11
N THR A 76 -4.06 -19.37 -12.57
CA THR A 76 -3.16 -20.14 -11.70
C THR A 76 -2.33 -19.16 -10.88
N THR A 77 -2.39 -19.29 -9.56
CA THR A 77 -1.64 -18.45 -8.62
C THR A 77 -0.96 -19.32 -7.56
N TRP A 78 0.01 -18.73 -6.86
CA TRP A 78 0.56 -19.30 -5.63
C TRP A 78 -0.08 -18.58 -4.45
N SER A 79 -0.92 -19.27 -3.69
CA SER A 79 -1.71 -18.69 -2.60
C SER A 79 -1.01 -18.80 -1.24
N SER A 80 -1.28 -17.83 -0.37
CA SER A 80 -0.97 -17.93 1.05
C SER A 80 -1.80 -19.04 1.72
N PRO A 81 -1.37 -19.61 2.86
CA PRO A 81 -2.09 -20.68 3.56
C PRO A 81 -3.59 -20.44 3.76
N ASN A 82 -3.99 -19.21 4.09
CA ASN A 82 -5.39 -18.84 4.32
C ASN A 82 -6.10 -18.21 3.10
N ASN A 83 -5.44 -18.15 1.94
CA ASN A 83 -5.91 -17.52 0.70
C ASN A 83 -6.17 -16.01 0.75
N THR A 84 -5.69 -15.30 1.77
CA THR A 84 -5.79 -13.83 1.88
C THR A 84 -4.93 -13.15 0.82
N PHE A 85 -3.78 -13.73 0.51
CA PHE A 85 -2.89 -13.25 -0.55
C PHE A 85 -2.65 -14.33 -1.59
N SER A 86 -2.40 -13.90 -2.81
CA SER A 86 -1.91 -14.77 -3.88
C SER A 86 -0.84 -14.05 -4.70
N PHE A 87 0.07 -14.81 -5.29
CA PHE A 87 1.04 -14.30 -6.24
C PHE A 87 0.78 -14.87 -7.62
N GLY A 88 0.76 -14.02 -8.64
CA GLY A 88 0.50 -14.43 -10.01
C GLY A 88 0.36 -13.25 -10.96
N PHE A 89 -0.31 -13.48 -12.09
CA PHE A 89 -0.56 -12.45 -13.10
C PHE A 89 -1.81 -11.63 -12.77
N LEU A 90 -1.66 -10.30 -12.83
CA LEU A 90 -2.75 -9.34 -12.75
C LEU A 90 -2.86 -8.57 -14.08
N PRO A 91 -4.03 -8.53 -14.73
CA PRO A 91 -4.26 -7.73 -15.93
C PRO A 91 -4.06 -6.23 -15.66
N ASP A 92 -3.53 -5.52 -16.65
CA ASP A 92 -3.42 -4.07 -16.58
C ASP A 92 -4.80 -3.41 -16.81
N PRO A 93 -5.22 -2.46 -15.96
CA PRO A 93 -6.53 -1.83 -16.07
C PRO A 93 -6.67 -0.92 -17.31
N SER A 94 -5.57 -0.38 -17.83
CA SER A 94 -5.55 0.45 -19.03
C SER A 94 -5.44 -0.37 -20.32
N ASN A 95 -4.90 -1.59 -20.24
CA ASN A 95 -4.81 -2.52 -21.35
C ASN A 95 -4.89 -3.97 -20.87
N THR A 96 -6.07 -4.59 -20.98
CA THR A 96 -6.32 -5.97 -20.54
C THR A 96 -5.56 -7.05 -21.33
N SER A 97 -4.87 -6.69 -22.42
CA SER A 97 -3.95 -7.58 -23.13
C SER A 97 -2.56 -7.63 -22.50
N LEU A 98 -2.27 -6.74 -21.54
CA LEU A 98 -1.04 -6.70 -20.77
C LEU A 98 -1.29 -7.18 -19.34
N PHE A 99 -0.24 -7.76 -18.75
CA PHE A 99 -0.25 -8.33 -17.41
C PHE A 99 1.00 -7.90 -16.65
N SER A 100 0.91 -7.95 -15.33
CA SER A 100 2.05 -7.78 -14.42
C SER A 100 2.10 -8.93 -13.41
N ALA A 101 3.30 -9.27 -12.94
CA ALA A 101 3.45 -10.18 -11.80
C ALA A 101 3.18 -9.41 -10.50
N ALA A 102 2.28 -9.89 -9.65
CA ALA A 102 1.83 -9.17 -8.48
C ALA A 102 1.56 -10.10 -7.28
N VAL A 103 1.78 -9.58 -6.07
CA VAL A 103 1.11 -10.08 -4.86
C VAL A 103 -0.23 -9.34 -4.78
N ILE A 104 -1.31 -10.10 -4.67
CA ILE A 104 -2.70 -9.65 -4.80
C ILE A 104 -3.42 -10.01 -3.51
N PHE A 105 -4.09 -9.03 -2.92
CA PHE A 105 -5.01 -9.25 -1.82
C PHE A 105 -6.36 -9.75 -2.36
N SER A 106 -6.87 -10.83 -1.76
CA SER A 106 -8.20 -11.40 -2.01
C SER A 106 -9.14 -11.04 -0.86
N PRO A 107 -10.41 -10.67 -1.12
CA PRO A 107 -11.11 -10.81 -2.40
C PRO A 107 -11.10 -9.58 -3.34
N SER A 108 -10.56 -8.43 -2.92
CA SER A 108 -10.68 -7.18 -3.71
C SER A 108 -9.81 -7.10 -4.97
N SER A 109 -8.98 -8.13 -5.24
CA SER A 109 -7.98 -8.13 -6.33
C SER A 109 -7.02 -6.94 -6.27
N THR A 110 -6.82 -6.37 -5.08
CA THR A 110 -5.94 -5.22 -4.87
C THR A 110 -4.48 -5.69 -4.95
N PRO A 111 -3.68 -5.22 -5.91
CA PRO A 111 -2.25 -5.51 -5.91
C PRO A 111 -1.60 -4.78 -4.74
N VAL A 112 -0.77 -5.47 -3.96
CA VAL A 112 -0.02 -4.91 -2.82
C VAL A 112 1.48 -4.93 -3.04
N TRP A 113 1.91 -5.58 -4.11
CA TRP A 113 3.25 -5.50 -4.67
C TRP A 113 3.17 -5.88 -6.14
N ARG A 114 3.89 -5.19 -7.03
CA ARG A 114 4.05 -5.59 -8.43
C ARG A 114 5.53 -5.68 -8.77
N ALA A 115 5.92 -6.58 -9.66
CA ALA A 115 7.27 -6.61 -10.18
C ALA A 115 7.57 -5.25 -10.87
N PRO A 116 8.57 -4.49 -10.41
CA PRO A 116 8.88 -3.19 -11.01
C PRO A 116 9.55 -3.33 -12.37
N SER A 117 9.32 -2.37 -13.26
CA SER A 117 10.03 -2.26 -14.53
C SER A 117 11.49 -1.88 -14.29
N LYS A 118 12.41 -2.52 -15.02
CA LYS A 118 13.84 -2.22 -14.96
C LYS A 118 14.17 -0.80 -15.44
N SER A 119 13.44 -0.28 -16.43
CA SER A 119 13.68 1.05 -17.02
C SER A 119 12.93 2.17 -16.29
N SER A 120 11.85 1.84 -15.58
CA SER A 120 11.04 2.78 -14.80
C SER A 120 10.59 2.11 -13.50
N PRO A 121 11.41 2.15 -12.43
CA PRO A 121 11.11 1.41 -11.20
C PRO A 121 9.79 1.78 -10.51
N GLY A 122 9.23 2.95 -10.79
CA GLY A 122 7.89 3.36 -10.32
C GLY A 122 6.73 2.82 -11.15
N SER A 123 7.00 2.05 -12.21
CA SER A 123 5.99 1.45 -13.08
C SER A 123 6.06 -0.08 -12.99
N PRO A 124 4.93 -0.80 -13.08
CA PRO A 124 4.97 -2.26 -13.15
C PRO A 124 5.65 -2.72 -14.44
N ALA A 125 6.32 -3.87 -14.37
CA ALA A 125 6.85 -4.54 -15.53
C ALA A 125 5.69 -5.24 -16.26
N LEU A 126 5.30 -4.68 -17.41
CA LEU A 126 4.18 -5.17 -18.22
C LEU A 126 4.67 -6.18 -19.26
N VAL A 127 3.88 -7.24 -19.43
CA VAL A 127 4.13 -8.33 -20.40
C VAL A 127 2.83 -8.75 -21.06
N ASP A 128 2.92 -9.42 -22.21
CA ASP A 128 1.75 -9.95 -22.92
C ASP A 128 1.29 -11.33 -22.38
N SER A 129 0.26 -11.91 -23.01
CA SER A 129 -0.32 -13.20 -22.63
C SER A 129 0.58 -14.42 -22.88
N SER A 130 1.70 -14.26 -23.60
CA SER A 130 2.67 -15.34 -23.86
C SER A 130 3.83 -15.36 -22.85
N ALA A 131 3.80 -14.47 -21.87
CA ALA A 131 4.76 -14.40 -20.78
C ALA A 131 4.72 -15.59 -19.83
N SER A 132 5.74 -15.70 -18.97
CA SER A 132 5.70 -16.62 -17.83
C SER A 132 6.47 -16.09 -16.62
N ILE A 133 5.99 -16.45 -15.42
CA ILE A 133 6.74 -16.32 -14.18
C ILE A 133 7.42 -17.67 -13.94
N GLN A 134 8.72 -17.66 -13.66
CA GLN A 134 9.50 -18.89 -13.49
C GLN A 134 10.34 -18.81 -12.22
N PHE A 135 10.18 -19.79 -11.33
CA PHE A 135 11.09 -20.00 -10.22
C PHE A 135 12.07 -21.10 -10.61
N GLN A 136 13.29 -20.73 -10.95
CA GLN A 136 14.26 -21.62 -11.59
C GLN A 136 15.00 -22.52 -10.60
N SER A 137 15.59 -23.62 -11.08
CA SER A 137 16.45 -24.53 -10.31
C SER A 137 17.65 -23.86 -9.63
N ASN A 138 18.15 -22.74 -10.16
CA ASN A 138 19.23 -21.96 -9.55
C ASN A 138 18.73 -21.00 -8.45
N GLY A 139 17.44 -21.03 -8.11
CA GLY A 139 16.86 -20.22 -7.04
C GLY A 139 16.47 -18.79 -7.46
N ASN A 140 16.47 -18.48 -8.76
CA ASN A 140 16.05 -17.17 -9.26
C ASN A 140 14.56 -17.15 -9.61
N LEU A 141 13.82 -16.15 -9.11
CA LEU A 141 12.44 -15.89 -9.53
C LEU A 141 12.48 -14.81 -10.61
N ARG A 142 11.90 -15.09 -11.78
CA ARG A 142 11.93 -14.18 -12.93
C ARG A 142 10.59 -14.08 -13.64
N LEU A 143 10.33 -12.90 -14.19
CA LEU A 143 9.27 -12.64 -15.16
C LEU A 143 9.91 -12.53 -16.54
N ILE A 144 9.45 -13.34 -17.49
CA ILE A 144 9.90 -13.31 -18.88
C ILE A 144 8.73 -13.04 -19.83
N ASP A 145 9.00 -12.37 -20.95
CA ASP A 145 8.02 -12.16 -22.01
C ASP A 145 7.93 -13.36 -22.97
N GLY A 146 7.06 -13.26 -23.98
CA GLY A 146 6.89 -14.29 -25.02
C GLY A 146 8.12 -14.59 -25.87
N SER A 147 9.06 -13.65 -25.96
CA SER A 147 10.34 -13.84 -26.66
C SER A 147 11.37 -14.59 -25.82
N GLY A 148 11.08 -14.79 -24.52
CA GLY A 148 12.01 -15.34 -23.54
C GLY A 148 12.93 -14.29 -22.90
N SER A 149 12.71 -13.00 -23.16
CA SER A 149 13.50 -11.92 -22.57
C SER A 149 13.15 -11.74 -21.10
N VAL A 150 14.17 -11.54 -20.26
CA VAL A 150 13.96 -11.31 -18.82
C VAL A 150 13.54 -9.86 -18.58
N ILE A 151 12.30 -9.68 -18.14
CA ILE A 151 11.69 -8.38 -17.88
C ILE A 151 11.94 -7.93 -16.44
N TRP A 152 11.86 -8.87 -15.49
CA TRP A 152 12.19 -8.65 -14.08
C TRP A 152 12.76 -9.93 -13.46
N GLN A 153 13.60 -9.80 -12.43
CA GLN A 153 14.09 -10.94 -11.64
C GLN A 153 14.53 -10.54 -10.23
N SER A 154 14.49 -11.49 -9.30
CA SER A 154 14.91 -11.32 -7.89
C SER A 154 16.43 -11.20 -7.69
N ASN A 155 17.23 -11.51 -8.71
CA ASN A 155 18.70 -11.53 -8.66
C ASN A 155 19.23 -12.48 -7.56
N THR A 156 18.58 -13.63 -7.38
CA THR A 156 18.94 -14.66 -6.39
C THR A 156 19.60 -15.90 -6.98
N SER A 157 19.91 -15.88 -8.28
CA SER A 157 20.63 -16.96 -8.98
C SER A 157 21.86 -17.42 -8.18
N ASN A 158 21.91 -18.72 -7.86
CA ASN A 158 23.00 -19.38 -7.13
C ASN A 158 23.30 -18.82 -5.73
N ARG A 159 22.35 -18.11 -5.10
CA ARG A 159 22.49 -17.58 -3.73
C ARG A 159 21.97 -18.54 -2.65
N GLY A 160 21.84 -19.83 -2.99
CA GLY A 160 21.40 -20.88 -2.05
C GLY A 160 19.90 -20.93 -1.78
N VAL A 161 19.08 -20.23 -2.57
CA VAL A 161 17.61 -20.35 -2.49
C VAL A 161 17.18 -21.76 -2.88
N SER A 162 16.34 -22.38 -2.05
CA SER A 162 15.82 -23.73 -2.23
C SER A 162 14.29 -23.80 -2.31
N VAL A 163 13.59 -22.78 -1.83
CA VAL A 163 12.13 -22.74 -1.81
C VAL A 163 11.63 -21.29 -1.79
N ALA A 164 10.42 -21.05 -2.28
CA ALA A 164 9.71 -19.80 -2.10
C ALA A 164 8.45 -20.03 -1.26
N SER A 165 7.96 -19.01 -0.58
CA SER A 165 6.70 -19.09 0.18
C SER A 165 6.00 -17.74 0.19
N LEU A 166 4.68 -17.75 0.01
CA LEU A 166 3.82 -16.59 0.29
C LEU A 166 3.12 -16.84 1.64
N ASP A 167 3.29 -15.93 2.59
CA ASP A 167 2.61 -16.02 3.88
C ASP A 167 1.33 -15.17 3.94
N ASP A 168 0.57 -15.35 5.02
CA ASP A 168 -0.71 -14.68 5.23
C ASP A 168 -0.57 -13.20 5.58
N SER A 169 0.66 -12.71 5.74
CA SER A 169 0.96 -11.28 5.86
C SER A 169 1.13 -10.60 4.50
N GLY A 170 1.24 -11.39 3.42
CA GLY A 170 1.47 -10.91 2.05
C GLY A 170 2.95 -10.86 1.66
N ASN A 171 3.84 -11.42 2.48
CA ASN A 171 5.27 -11.45 2.16
C ASN A 171 5.59 -12.67 1.28
N LEU A 172 6.03 -12.42 0.05
CA LEU A 172 6.59 -13.46 -0.82
C LEU A 172 8.10 -13.52 -0.58
N ALA A 173 8.57 -14.61 0.02
CA ALA A 173 9.95 -14.79 0.42
C ALA A 173 10.62 -15.96 -0.30
N LEU A 174 11.85 -15.75 -0.78
CA LEU A 174 12.76 -16.77 -1.29
C LEU A 174 13.72 -17.17 -0.17
N LYS A 175 13.72 -18.45 0.20
CA LYS A 175 14.41 -18.98 1.37
C LYS A 175 15.43 -20.06 0.99
N ASN A 176 16.50 -20.15 1.75
CA ASN A 176 17.45 -21.26 1.66
C ASN A 176 16.97 -22.49 2.44
N ALA A 177 17.78 -23.56 2.45
CA ALA A 177 17.44 -24.82 3.12
C ALA A 177 17.32 -24.71 4.66
N THR A 178 17.89 -23.65 5.26
CA THR A 178 17.79 -23.35 6.70
C THR A 178 16.67 -22.36 7.00
N SER A 179 15.75 -22.13 6.05
CA SER A 179 14.64 -21.16 6.14
C SER A 179 15.06 -19.69 6.29
N THR A 180 16.33 -19.36 6.04
CA THR A 180 16.81 -17.99 6.00
C THR A 180 16.30 -17.30 4.74
N VAL A 181 15.71 -16.12 4.91
CA VAL A 181 15.23 -15.29 3.80
C VAL A 181 16.44 -14.70 3.05
N ILE A 182 16.51 -14.97 1.75
CA ILE A 182 17.55 -14.44 0.84
C ILE A 182 17.03 -13.21 0.10
N TRP A 183 15.74 -13.18 -0.21
CA TRP A 183 15.03 -12.07 -0.84
C TRP A 183 13.56 -12.16 -0.49
N ASP A 184 12.89 -11.03 -0.31
CA ASP A 184 11.45 -10.97 -0.13
C ASP A 184 10.83 -9.66 -0.62
N THR A 185 9.50 -9.62 -0.74
CA THR A 185 8.77 -8.43 -1.18
C THR A 185 8.73 -7.34 -0.12
N PHE A 186 8.79 -7.69 1.17
CA PHE A 186 8.75 -6.71 2.25
C PHE A 186 10.01 -5.86 2.36
N SER A 187 11.18 -6.44 2.06
CA SER A 187 12.45 -5.71 1.99
C SER A 187 12.64 -5.00 0.64
N ASN A 188 11.78 -5.28 -0.35
CA ASN A 188 11.82 -4.70 -1.69
C ASN A 188 10.44 -4.16 -2.08
N PRO A 189 9.87 -3.19 -1.32
CA PRO A 189 8.55 -2.65 -1.62
C PRO A 189 8.52 -1.91 -2.96
N THR A 190 7.32 -1.76 -3.52
CA THR A 190 7.10 -0.95 -4.73
C THR A 190 6.39 0.35 -4.38
N ASP A 191 5.07 0.40 -4.46
CA ASP A 191 4.28 1.59 -4.11
C ASP A 191 3.57 1.46 -2.76
N THR A 192 3.55 0.25 -2.18
CA THR A 192 2.68 -0.13 -1.06
C THR A 192 3.49 -0.70 0.11
N VAL A 193 3.03 -0.42 1.33
CA VAL A 193 3.50 -1.01 2.59
C VAL A 193 2.30 -1.59 3.33
N LEU A 194 2.32 -2.91 3.58
CA LEU A 194 1.24 -3.58 4.31
C LEU A 194 1.29 -3.32 5.81
N GLN A 195 0.18 -3.56 6.52
CA GLN A 195 0.12 -3.33 7.97
C GLN A 195 1.16 -4.11 8.79
N SER A 196 1.54 -5.30 8.32
CA SER A 196 2.55 -6.19 8.92
C SER A 196 3.98 -5.88 8.47
N GLN A 197 4.15 -4.87 7.60
CA GLN A 197 5.42 -4.51 7.00
C GLN A 197 5.96 -3.23 7.62
N ASN A 198 7.23 -3.28 7.98
CA ASN A 198 7.99 -2.12 8.44
C ASN A 198 8.67 -1.44 7.25
N LEU A 199 8.47 -0.12 7.11
CA LEU A 199 9.24 0.68 6.15
C LEU A 199 10.42 1.36 6.86
N THR A 200 11.63 1.03 6.43
CA THR A 200 12.87 1.59 6.98
C THR A 200 13.42 2.70 6.09
N THR A 201 14.48 3.37 6.57
CA THR A 201 15.20 4.40 5.81
C THR A 201 15.96 3.87 4.58
N ALA A 202 16.12 2.54 4.46
CA ALA A 202 16.74 1.92 3.29
C ALA A 202 15.76 1.73 2.12
N SER A 203 14.46 1.87 2.36
CA SER A 203 13.42 1.63 1.37
C SER A 203 12.93 2.94 0.75
N THR A 204 12.48 2.87 -0.50
CA THR A 204 11.85 3.99 -1.20
C THR A 204 10.64 3.45 -1.95
N LEU A 205 9.45 3.99 -1.66
CA LEU A 205 8.27 3.68 -2.45
C LEU A 205 8.30 4.50 -3.73
N ARG A 206 7.83 3.92 -4.84
CA ARG A 206 7.84 4.56 -6.15
C ARG A 206 6.53 4.33 -6.89
N SER A 207 5.98 5.39 -7.47
CA SER A 207 4.79 5.35 -8.31
C SER A 207 4.92 6.38 -9.43
N GLY A 208 5.14 5.90 -10.66
CA GLY A 208 5.52 6.75 -11.79
C GLY A 208 6.74 7.64 -11.47
N PRO A 209 6.64 8.98 -11.65
CA PRO A 209 7.72 9.92 -11.33
C PRO A 209 7.85 10.22 -9.83
N TYR A 210 6.93 9.74 -9.00
CA TYR A 210 6.90 10.06 -7.58
C TYR A 210 7.68 9.04 -6.76
N SER A 211 8.33 9.53 -5.70
CA SER A 211 9.01 8.70 -4.71
C SER A 211 8.69 9.14 -3.29
N PHE A 212 8.57 8.17 -2.38
CA PHE A 212 8.45 8.41 -0.95
C PHE A 212 9.58 7.71 -0.19
N SER A 213 10.17 8.41 0.78
CA SER A 213 11.20 7.87 1.67
C SER A 213 11.07 8.41 3.09
N LEU A 214 11.33 7.56 4.07
CA LEU A 214 11.59 7.97 5.45
C LEU A 214 13.07 8.37 5.57
N LEU A 215 13.34 9.59 6.00
CA LEU A 215 14.73 10.03 6.25
C LEU A 215 15.21 9.58 7.64
N PRO A 216 16.53 9.46 7.85
CA PRO A 216 17.10 9.21 9.18
C PRO A 216 16.69 10.24 10.24
N SER A 217 16.30 11.45 9.85
CA SER A 217 15.76 12.45 10.78
C SER A 217 14.33 12.14 11.26
N GLY A 218 13.67 11.14 10.70
CA GLY A 218 12.25 10.85 10.92
C GLY A 218 11.32 11.58 9.96
N ASN A 219 11.85 12.39 9.03
CA ASN A 219 11.03 13.13 8.10
C ASN A 219 10.40 12.21 7.06
N LEU A 220 9.11 12.42 6.82
CA LEU A 220 8.41 11.89 5.66
C LEU A 220 8.72 12.79 4.46
N THR A 221 9.29 12.21 3.41
CA THR A 221 9.74 12.97 2.23
C THR A 221 9.10 12.44 0.96
N LEU A 222 8.45 13.32 0.20
CA LEU A 222 8.00 13.05 -1.16
C LEU A 222 8.79 13.85 -2.18
N LYS A 223 9.15 13.20 -3.29
CA LYS A 223 9.86 13.81 -4.40
C LYS A 223 9.25 13.46 -5.75
N TRP A 224 9.39 14.39 -6.69
CA TRP A 224 9.15 14.20 -8.11
C TRP A 224 10.48 14.03 -8.84
N ASN A 225 10.58 13.01 -9.71
CA ASN A 225 11.78 12.61 -10.45
C ASN A 225 13.05 12.53 -9.57
N ASP A 226 12.89 12.09 -8.31
CA ASP A 226 13.92 12.00 -7.28
C ASP A 226 14.68 13.31 -6.96
N SER A 227 14.31 14.42 -7.60
CA SER A 227 15.08 15.68 -7.63
C SER A 227 14.33 16.83 -6.97
N ILE A 228 13.01 16.87 -7.12
CA ILE A 228 12.18 17.97 -6.61
C ILE A 228 11.45 17.47 -5.37
N THR A 229 11.90 17.89 -4.20
CA THR A 229 11.20 17.64 -2.94
C THR A 229 10.02 18.61 -2.82
N TYR A 230 8.80 18.10 -2.78
CA TYR A 230 7.58 18.91 -2.61
C TYR A 230 6.88 18.67 -1.27
N TYR A 231 7.28 17.64 -0.54
CA TYR A 231 6.88 17.43 0.84
C TYR A 231 8.07 16.93 1.64
N ASN A 232 8.36 17.58 2.77
CA ASN A 232 9.38 17.14 3.71
C ASN A 232 9.03 17.66 5.10
N LYS A 233 8.34 16.83 5.89
CA LYS A 233 7.92 17.22 7.24
C LYS A 233 8.29 16.13 8.25
N LEU A 234 8.80 16.58 9.39
CA LEU A 234 8.85 15.79 10.61
C LEU A 234 7.47 15.86 11.25
N PHE A 235 6.85 14.72 11.54
CA PHE A 235 5.56 14.74 12.22
C PHE A 235 5.77 14.90 13.73
N ASN A 236 5.12 15.93 14.28
CA ASN A 236 5.02 16.29 15.70
C ASN A 236 6.21 17.06 16.31
N SER A 237 5.97 18.36 16.51
CA SER A 237 6.80 19.35 17.23
C SER A 237 7.00 19.07 18.73
N SER A 238 6.52 17.94 19.25
CA SER A 238 6.81 17.48 20.62
C SER A 238 8.12 16.69 20.74
N PHE A 239 8.66 16.17 19.63
CA PHE A 239 10.04 15.69 19.61
C PHE A 239 10.95 16.89 19.48
N SER A 240 11.83 17.08 20.46
CA SER A 240 12.79 18.19 20.43
C SER A 240 13.46 18.22 19.05
N PRO A 241 13.55 19.37 18.36
CA PRO A 241 14.03 19.49 16.97
C PRO A 241 15.48 19.04 16.72
N ASN A 242 16.12 18.38 17.68
CA ASN A 242 17.51 17.92 17.68
C ASN A 242 17.65 16.46 18.14
N GLN A 243 16.57 15.66 18.17
CA GLN A 243 16.68 14.24 18.53
C GLN A 243 17.20 13.44 17.34
N ASN A 244 18.44 12.96 17.43
CA ASN A 244 19.02 12.09 16.40
C ASN A 244 18.41 10.69 16.54
N LEU A 245 17.53 10.32 15.63
CA LEU A 245 17.03 8.95 15.51
C LEU A 245 18.15 8.05 15.01
N THR A 246 18.11 6.77 15.40
CA THR A 246 19.19 5.82 15.13
C THR A 246 18.91 5.03 13.85
N SER A 247 17.70 4.50 13.74
CA SER A 247 17.20 3.64 12.66
C SER A 247 15.68 3.67 12.67
N PRO A 248 15.06 4.80 12.27
CA PRO A 248 13.63 4.96 12.38
C PRO A 248 12.88 4.05 11.42
N VAL A 249 11.69 3.63 11.85
CA VAL A 249 10.81 2.72 11.12
C VAL A 249 9.38 3.25 11.12
N LEU A 250 8.71 3.21 9.97
CA LEU A 250 7.27 3.42 9.87
C LEU A 250 6.52 2.09 9.94
N SER A 251 5.47 2.04 10.75
CA SER A 251 4.60 0.86 10.89
C SER A 251 3.14 1.24 11.16
N LEU A 252 2.20 0.46 10.64
CA LEU A 252 0.76 0.54 10.96
C LEU A 252 0.33 -0.41 12.09
N GLU A 253 1.20 -1.36 12.45
CA GLU A 253 0.97 -2.36 13.48
C GLU A 253 2.02 -2.22 14.58
N THR A 254 1.56 -2.16 15.83
CA THR A 254 2.45 -2.19 17.00
C THR A 254 1.94 -3.21 18.00
N ASN A 255 2.84 -4.01 18.57
CA ASN A 255 2.51 -5.03 19.57
C ASN A 255 1.41 -6.02 19.13
N GLY A 256 1.37 -6.36 17.84
CA GLY A 256 0.36 -7.27 17.28
C GLY A 256 -1.04 -6.65 17.12
N GLN A 257 -1.18 -5.33 17.29
CA GLN A 257 -2.45 -4.62 17.13
C GLN A 257 -2.37 -3.63 15.96
N THR A 258 -3.21 -3.87 14.95
CA THR A 258 -3.44 -2.91 13.86
C THR A 258 -4.64 -2.04 14.24
N THR A 259 -4.40 -0.76 14.48
CA THR A 259 -5.44 0.20 14.87
C THR A 259 -5.68 1.28 13.83
N GLY A 260 -5.04 1.23 12.66
CA GLY A 260 -5.11 2.33 11.69
C GLY A 260 -4.36 3.58 12.11
N THR A 261 -3.48 3.46 13.09
CA THR A 261 -2.53 4.50 13.46
C THR A 261 -1.21 4.22 12.77
N LEU A 262 -0.65 5.20 12.07
CA LEU A 262 0.72 5.13 11.56
C LEU A 262 1.67 5.60 12.65
N PHE A 263 2.69 4.80 12.93
CA PHE A 263 3.70 5.06 13.93
C PHE A 263 5.07 5.23 13.32
N LEU A 264 5.88 6.07 13.95
CA LEU A 264 7.32 6.13 13.80
C LEU A 264 7.96 5.53 15.05
N ILE A 265 8.80 4.52 14.85
CA ILE A 265 9.42 3.74 15.91
C ILE A 265 10.94 3.90 15.79
N ASP A 266 11.60 4.21 16.90
CA ASP A 266 13.06 4.21 17.01
C ASP A 266 13.47 3.87 18.44
N ALA A 267 14.64 3.26 18.63
CA ALA A 267 15.18 2.95 19.95
C ALA A 267 15.48 4.20 20.79
N SER A 268 15.69 5.36 20.15
CA SER A 268 15.89 6.64 20.83
C SER A 268 14.59 7.24 21.37
N LEU A 269 13.43 6.70 20.97
CA LEU A 269 12.12 7.18 21.41
C LEU A 269 11.65 6.36 22.61
N PRO A 270 11.14 7.00 23.67
CA PRO A 270 10.62 6.27 24.83
C PRO A 270 9.35 5.48 24.50
N LEU A 271 8.59 5.93 23.50
CA LEU A 271 7.37 5.30 22.98
C LEU A 271 7.28 5.54 21.47
N PRO A 272 6.59 4.66 20.71
CA PRO A 272 6.26 4.92 19.31
C PRO A 272 5.60 6.29 19.14
N ALA A 273 6.15 7.11 18.26
CA ALA A 273 5.58 8.39 17.89
C ALA A 273 4.41 8.16 16.94
N VAL A 274 3.23 8.69 17.26
CA VAL A 274 2.12 8.69 16.30
C VAL A 274 2.47 9.65 15.17
N VAL A 275 2.27 9.20 13.93
CA VAL A 275 2.44 9.97 12.68
C VAL A 275 1.10 10.39 12.10
N ALA A 276 0.10 9.52 12.14
CA ALA A 276 -1.23 9.82 11.62
C ALA A 276 -2.26 8.85 12.20
N TYR A 277 -3.53 9.30 12.21
CA TYR A 277 -4.68 8.45 12.45
C TYR A 277 -5.49 8.35 11.17
N SER A 278 -5.81 7.12 10.78
CA SER A 278 -6.87 6.87 9.78
C SER A 278 -8.21 7.32 10.35
N SER A 279 -9.12 7.80 9.50
CA SER A 279 -10.46 8.25 9.92
C SER A 279 -11.23 7.21 10.75
N ASN A 280 -11.03 5.93 10.42
CA ASN A 280 -11.66 4.76 11.05
C ASN A 280 -10.69 4.00 11.98
N TYR A 281 -9.78 4.70 12.66
CA TYR A 281 -8.84 4.08 13.58
C TYR A 281 -9.57 3.30 14.72
N GLY A 282 -8.93 2.27 15.25
CA GLY A 282 -9.47 1.37 16.28
C GLY A 282 -10.27 0.18 15.73
N ASP A 283 -10.67 0.19 14.46
CA ASP A 283 -11.32 -0.95 13.83
C ASP A 283 -10.31 -2.02 13.39
N ALA A 284 -10.26 -3.11 14.17
CA ALA A 284 -9.38 -4.27 13.95
C ALA A 284 -9.92 -5.28 12.90
N SER A 285 -11.16 -5.11 12.44
CA SER A 285 -11.76 -5.96 11.40
C SER A 285 -11.24 -5.63 10.00
N LEU A 286 -10.59 -4.47 9.84
CA LEU A 286 -10.10 -3.97 8.56
C LEU A 286 -8.67 -4.45 8.28
N MET A 287 -8.38 -4.70 7.00
CA MET A 287 -7.01 -4.69 6.50
C MET A 287 -6.59 -3.28 6.13
N ARG A 288 -5.31 -2.99 6.30
CA ARG A 288 -4.73 -1.67 6.09
C ARG A 288 -3.39 -1.74 5.38
N PHE A 289 -3.12 -0.69 4.64
CA PHE A 289 -1.84 -0.48 3.98
C PHE A 289 -1.60 1.00 3.73
N ILE A 290 -0.35 1.38 3.52
CA ILE A 290 0.04 2.69 3.01
C ILE A 290 0.40 2.54 1.55
N ARG A 291 0.01 3.50 0.72
CA ARG A 291 0.37 3.53 -0.70
C ARG A 291 0.78 4.92 -1.15
N LEU A 292 1.82 4.99 -1.97
CA LEU A 292 2.12 6.14 -2.81
C LEU A 292 1.34 5.98 -4.11
N ASP A 293 0.29 6.76 -4.28
CA ASP A 293 -0.56 6.66 -5.45
C ASP A 293 0.08 7.32 -6.67
N THR A 294 -0.44 6.99 -7.85
CA THR A 294 0.01 7.56 -9.14
C THR A 294 -0.27 9.06 -9.27
N ASP A 295 -0.99 9.64 -8.32
CA ASP A 295 -1.17 11.09 -8.18
C ASP A 295 -0.12 11.78 -7.31
N GLY A 296 0.83 11.04 -6.76
CA GLY A 296 1.95 11.55 -5.97
C GLY A 296 1.62 11.81 -4.51
N ASN A 297 0.44 11.40 -4.03
CA ASN A 297 0.10 11.49 -2.64
C ASN A 297 0.34 10.16 -1.93
N LEU A 298 0.78 10.22 -0.67
CA LEU A 298 0.88 9.05 0.19
C LEU A 298 -0.40 8.95 1.02
N ARG A 299 -1.07 7.81 0.98
CA ARG A 299 -2.33 7.59 1.69
C ARG A 299 -2.31 6.33 2.52
N ALA A 300 -3.05 6.34 3.62
CA ALA A 300 -3.41 5.13 4.35
C ALA A 300 -4.77 4.66 3.86
N TYR A 301 -4.85 3.39 3.49
CA TYR A 301 -6.04 2.75 2.99
C TYR A 301 -6.57 1.74 3.99
N SER A 302 -7.87 1.51 3.94
CA SER A 302 -8.50 0.38 4.60
C SER A 302 -9.48 -0.34 3.68
N PHE A 303 -9.72 -1.61 3.95
CA PHE A 303 -10.82 -2.38 3.36
C PHE A 303 -11.20 -3.53 4.27
N SER A 304 -12.43 -4.02 4.11
CA SER A 304 -12.91 -5.19 4.88
C SER A 304 -12.21 -6.47 4.43
N LYS A 305 -11.78 -7.28 5.39
CA LYS A 305 -11.16 -8.61 5.17
C LYS A 305 -12.08 -9.57 4.42
N ASP A 306 -13.39 -9.43 4.64
CA ASP A 306 -14.39 -10.41 4.22
C ASP A 306 -15.13 -10.00 2.96
N SER A 307 -14.94 -8.76 2.48
CA SER A 307 -15.67 -8.22 1.34
C SER A 307 -14.73 -7.84 0.19
N GLY A 308 -15.18 -8.05 -1.06
CA GLY A 308 -14.48 -7.61 -2.26
C GLY A 308 -14.46 -6.10 -2.48
N SER A 309 -14.68 -5.32 -1.41
CA SER A 309 -14.72 -3.86 -1.46
C SER A 309 -13.39 -3.29 -1.95
N THR A 310 -13.47 -2.28 -2.81
CA THR A 310 -12.31 -1.48 -3.18
C THR A 310 -11.75 -0.75 -1.95
N PRO A 311 -10.41 -0.64 -1.80
CA PRO A 311 -9.82 0.13 -0.71
C PRO A 311 -10.28 1.58 -0.67
N SER A 312 -10.64 2.06 0.51
CA SER A 312 -10.94 3.47 0.77
C SER A 312 -9.75 4.15 1.40
N ALA A 313 -9.45 5.38 0.95
CA ALA A 313 -8.42 6.21 1.56
C ALA A 313 -8.97 6.83 2.84
N GLU A 314 -8.28 6.60 3.95
CA GLU A 314 -8.70 7.03 5.30
C GLU A 314 -7.85 8.17 5.86
N TRP A 315 -6.72 8.43 5.20
CA TRP A 315 -5.79 9.51 5.51
C TRP A 315 -4.92 9.78 4.28
N SER A 316 -4.53 11.04 4.07
CA SER A 316 -3.55 11.45 3.08
C SER A 316 -2.51 12.38 3.70
N VAL A 317 -1.27 12.29 3.21
CA VAL A 317 -0.15 13.10 3.72
C VAL A 317 -0.23 14.55 3.25
N ILE A 318 -0.80 14.77 2.06
CA ILE A 318 -1.14 16.09 1.51
C ILE A 318 -2.66 16.17 1.44
N GLU A 319 -3.25 17.19 2.08
CA GLU A 319 -4.69 17.41 2.14
C GLU A 319 -5.21 18.07 0.86
N ASP A 320 -4.49 19.08 0.35
CA ASP A 320 -4.79 19.73 -0.93
C ASP A 320 -3.99 19.07 -2.05
N GLN A 321 -4.69 18.29 -2.89
CA GLN A 321 -4.08 17.56 -4.00
C GLN A 321 -3.40 18.48 -5.02
N CYS A 322 -3.80 19.75 -5.11
CA CYS A 322 -3.14 20.74 -5.97
C CYS A 322 -1.78 21.22 -5.43
N GLU A 323 -1.44 20.92 -4.17
CA GLU A 323 -0.08 21.11 -3.63
C GLU A 323 0.89 20.00 -4.06
N VAL A 324 0.40 18.90 -4.62
CA VAL A 324 1.27 17.85 -5.16
C VAL A 324 1.97 18.35 -6.42
N PHE A 325 3.29 18.42 -6.34
CA PHE A 325 4.10 18.88 -7.46
C PHE A 325 3.88 18.04 -8.71
N GLY A 326 3.72 18.71 -9.85
CA GLY A 326 3.55 18.05 -11.15
C GLY A 326 2.21 17.33 -11.33
N TYR A 327 1.23 17.50 -10.43
CA TYR A 327 -0.09 16.87 -10.55
C TYR A 327 -0.74 17.09 -11.92
N CYS A 328 -0.69 18.33 -12.44
CA CYS A 328 -1.24 18.70 -13.75
C CYS A 328 -0.26 18.72 -14.92
N GLY A 329 0.95 18.17 -14.74
CA GLY A 329 1.96 18.16 -15.79
C GLY A 329 2.46 19.56 -16.19
N ASN A 330 3.30 19.61 -17.23
CA ASN A 330 3.95 20.85 -17.65
C ASN A 330 2.92 21.87 -18.16
N MET A 331 3.05 23.13 -17.74
CA MET A 331 2.14 24.22 -18.09
C MET A 331 0.65 23.93 -17.79
N GLY A 332 0.32 22.97 -16.93
CA GLY A 332 -1.03 22.75 -16.43
C GLY A 332 -1.29 23.51 -15.13
N VAL A 333 -2.53 23.93 -14.92
CA VAL A 333 -2.98 24.58 -13.68
C VAL A 333 -3.93 23.62 -12.97
N CYS A 334 -3.65 23.34 -11.70
CA CYS A 334 -4.55 22.57 -10.84
C CYS A 334 -5.60 23.49 -10.24
N THR A 335 -6.85 23.07 -10.35
CA THR A 335 -8.02 23.73 -9.76
C THR A 335 -8.96 22.66 -9.22
N TYR A 336 -10.04 23.06 -8.57
CA TYR A 336 -11.06 22.13 -8.09
C TYR A 336 -12.36 22.31 -8.86
N ASN A 337 -12.96 21.18 -9.25
CA ASN A 337 -14.36 21.12 -9.60
C ASN A 337 -15.09 20.43 -8.45
N GLU A 338 -15.80 21.21 -7.63
CA GLU A 338 -16.34 20.77 -6.33
C GLU A 338 -15.22 20.22 -5.42
N THR A 339 -15.13 18.91 -5.27
CA THR A 339 -14.13 18.22 -4.44
C THR A 339 -13.04 17.54 -5.25
N GLU A 340 -13.19 17.46 -6.58
CA GLU A 340 -12.24 16.75 -7.44
C GLU A 340 -11.20 17.71 -8.03
N PRO A 341 -9.90 17.42 -7.86
CA PRO A 341 -8.84 18.21 -8.49
C PRO A 341 -8.87 17.98 -10.02
N VAL A 342 -8.89 19.07 -10.77
CA VAL A 342 -8.93 19.08 -12.24
C VAL A 342 -7.80 19.92 -12.81
N CYS A 343 -7.29 19.46 -13.94
CA CYS A 343 -6.18 20.10 -14.64
C CYS A 343 -6.68 20.85 -15.86
N GLN A 344 -6.34 22.14 -15.95
CA GLN A 344 -6.74 23.02 -17.04
C GLN A 344 -5.54 23.75 -17.61
N CYS A 345 -5.68 24.24 -18.85
CA CYS A 345 -4.65 25.05 -19.44
C CYS A 345 -4.72 26.51 -18.95
N PRO A 346 -3.57 27.21 -18.78
CA PRO A 346 -3.51 28.52 -18.15
C PRO A 346 -4.31 29.61 -18.87
N SER A 347 -4.52 29.47 -20.18
CA SER A 347 -5.27 30.42 -21.00
C SER A 347 -5.66 29.81 -22.34
N GLN A 348 -6.42 30.57 -23.13
CA GLN A 348 -6.84 30.19 -24.48
C GLN A 348 -5.68 30.00 -25.48
N ASN A 349 -4.47 30.45 -25.14
CA ASN A 349 -3.26 30.28 -25.96
C ASN A 349 -2.59 28.90 -25.79
N PHE A 350 -3.14 28.06 -24.91
CA PHE A 350 -2.66 26.71 -24.64
C PHE A 350 -3.73 25.68 -24.97
N VAL A 351 -3.29 24.47 -25.26
CA VAL A 351 -4.15 23.29 -25.45
C VAL A 351 -3.60 22.12 -24.67
N PRO A 352 -4.44 21.15 -24.26
CA PRO A 352 -3.95 19.93 -23.63
C PRO A 352 -2.90 19.24 -24.50
N SER A 353 -1.84 18.74 -23.86
CA SER A 353 -0.82 17.93 -24.53
C SER A 353 -1.42 16.60 -24.98
N ASP A 354 -2.29 16.01 -24.16
CA ASP A 354 -3.13 14.86 -24.45
C ASP A 354 -4.59 15.21 -24.14
N PRO A 355 -5.51 15.19 -25.13
CA PRO A 355 -6.92 15.46 -24.90
C PRO A 355 -7.62 14.45 -23.97
N ASN A 356 -7.08 13.24 -23.81
CA ASN A 356 -7.66 12.18 -22.98
C ASN A 356 -7.07 12.12 -21.57
N ASP A 357 -5.94 12.80 -21.34
CA ASP A 357 -5.28 12.85 -20.03
C ASP A 357 -4.81 14.28 -19.73
N PRO A 358 -5.64 15.10 -19.04
CA PRO A 358 -5.30 16.48 -18.73
C PRO A 358 -4.12 16.59 -17.75
N ARG A 359 -3.71 15.50 -17.08
CA ARG A 359 -2.51 15.48 -16.24
C ARG A 359 -1.21 15.42 -17.04
N LYS A 360 -1.26 15.20 -18.36
CA LYS A 360 -0.10 15.38 -19.26
C LYS A 360 0.27 16.85 -19.48
N GLY A 361 -0.51 17.77 -18.91
CA GLY A 361 -0.27 19.20 -19.01
C GLY A 361 -0.69 19.77 -20.34
N CYS A 362 -0.13 20.93 -20.66
CA CYS A 362 -0.52 21.74 -21.80
C CYS A 362 0.69 22.12 -22.65
N LYS A 363 0.40 22.42 -23.91
CA LYS A 363 1.35 22.99 -24.87
C LYS A 363 0.79 24.28 -25.45
N ARG A 364 1.67 25.17 -25.89
CA ARG A 364 1.25 26.39 -26.58
C ARG A 364 0.59 26.02 -27.91
N LYS A 365 -0.44 26.76 -28.31
CA LYS A 365 -1.02 26.65 -29.66
C LYS A 365 -0.03 27.08 -30.74
N GLN A 366 0.83 28.04 -30.40
CA GLN A 366 1.86 28.57 -31.28
C GLN A 366 3.20 28.59 -30.56
N GLU A 367 4.21 28.01 -31.21
CA GLU A 367 5.59 28.07 -30.74
C GLU A 367 6.10 29.52 -30.78
N ILE A 368 6.92 29.91 -29.80
CA ILE A 368 7.66 31.17 -29.87
C ILE A 368 8.79 30.97 -30.88
N SER A 369 8.46 31.05 -32.17
CA SER A 369 9.48 31.25 -33.20
C SER A 369 9.79 32.74 -33.23
N GLU A 370 11.01 33.08 -32.84
CA GLU A 370 11.67 34.38 -33.00
C GLU A 370 10.92 35.56 -32.36
N CYS A 371 11.23 35.85 -31.09
CA CYS A 371 11.17 37.25 -30.66
C CYS A 371 12.10 38.03 -31.61
N PRO A 372 11.60 38.99 -32.42
CA PRO A 372 12.49 39.82 -33.22
C PRO A 372 13.42 40.52 -32.24
N THR A 373 14.72 40.28 -32.34
CA THR A 373 15.73 40.98 -31.53
C THR A 373 15.82 42.48 -31.85
N ASN A 374 14.96 42.98 -32.74
CA ASN A 374 14.87 44.37 -33.15
C ASN A 374 13.43 44.87 -33.06
N SER A 375 12.99 45.30 -31.87
CA SER A 375 11.90 46.28 -31.78
C SER A 375 12.50 47.62 -31.41
N ASN A 376 12.93 48.38 -32.42
CA ASN A 376 12.90 49.83 -32.31
C ASN A 376 11.42 50.21 -32.16
N ASP A 377 11.12 50.88 -31.06
CA ASP A 377 9.93 51.69 -30.77
C ASP A 377 8.77 51.56 -31.76
N ALA A 378 7.76 50.77 -31.38
CA ALA A 378 6.41 50.92 -31.92
C ALA A 378 5.56 51.64 -30.86
N GLU A 379 5.44 52.93 -31.08
CA GLU A 379 4.56 53.87 -30.37
C GLU A 379 3.12 53.34 -30.36
N ILE A 380 2.54 53.21 -29.16
CA ILE A 380 1.13 52.85 -28.97
C ILE A 380 0.33 54.15 -29.06
N GLY A 381 -0.37 54.34 -30.18
CA GLY A 381 -1.40 55.36 -30.37
C GLY A 381 -2.78 54.86 -30.00
#